data_AF-A0A3M7DCV0-F1
#
_entry.id   AF-A0A3M7DCV0-F1
#
_cell.length_a   1.000
_cell.length_b   1.000
_cell.length_c   1.000
_cell.angle_alpha   90.00
_cell.angle_beta   90.00
_cell.angle_gamma   90.00
#
_symmetry.space_group_name_H-M   'P 1'
#
loop_
_entity.id
_entity.type
_entity.pdbx_description
1 polymer ?
#
loop_
_entity_poly.entity_id
_entity_poly.type
_entity_poly.pdbx_seq_one_letter_code
_entity_poly.pdbx_strand_id
1 'polypeptide(L)'
;MRFTTAFAATALAATAFAAPATECSSDDSQHWTKGKSGNQHGRPGRMAKHTGGATMNFPATCTAVVTSVQTATVTETATYAPEPTEIDADYEECVTDEEAENMADVFRQLIQDYSDELALNALTEDFVDYASVVNSLMNRGAQFPKNITGPTFDGRQEFMDGQGSQPKIPFTTLNVFHGCRTVTVRWMTERSANGQPTEQAMIPVVGIAAMELVPAEPENEEYNWRVEALYSEFNSLAWAVNLGLFTPAGPVDYINGTNTTTTMDKRSLDNFDPSLRGPAI
;
A
#
# COMPACT_ATOMS: atom_id res chain seq x y z
N MET A 1 -23.19 -55.88 -13.09
CA MET A 1 -22.67 -55.39 -11.79
C MET A 1 -22.31 -53.92 -11.98
N ARG A 2 -23.02 -53.02 -11.29
CA ARG A 2 -22.80 -51.57 -11.31
C ARG A 2 -21.89 -51.25 -10.13
N PHE A 3 -20.78 -50.54 -10.36
CA PHE A 3 -20.00 -49.92 -9.29
C PHE A 3 -20.04 -48.40 -9.48
N THR A 4 -20.85 -47.75 -8.66
CA THR A 4 -20.79 -46.33 -8.34
C THR A 4 -19.71 -46.12 -7.28
N THR A 5 -18.67 -45.36 -7.58
CA THR A 5 -17.75 -44.80 -6.57
C THR A 5 -18.09 -43.32 -6.38
N ALA A 6 -18.67 -43.01 -5.23
CA ALA A 6 -18.85 -41.65 -4.75
C ALA A 6 -17.51 -41.16 -4.17
N PHE A 7 -16.99 -40.04 -4.68
CA PHE A 7 -15.96 -39.29 -3.98
C PHE A 7 -16.65 -38.31 -3.03
N ALA A 8 -16.44 -38.53 -1.74
CA ALA A 8 -16.84 -37.60 -0.70
C ALA A 8 -15.91 -36.37 -0.75
N ALA A 9 -16.44 -35.24 -1.21
CA ALA A 9 -15.79 -33.95 -1.05
C ALA A 9 -15.87 -33.55 0.42
N THR A 10 -14.75 -33.67 1.14
CA THR A 10 -14.62 -33.08 2.47
C THR A 10 -14.31 -31.61 2.27
N ALA A 11 -15.27 -30.74 2.57
CA ALA A 11 -15.09 -29.30 2.54
C ALA A 11 -14.10 -28.88 3.64
N LEU A 12 -12.87 -28.56 3.25
CA LEU A 12 -11.96 -27.75 4.06
C LEU A 12 -12.35 -26.28 3.85
N ALA A 13 -12.99 -25.70 4.86
CA ALA A 13 -13.15 -24.26 4.95
C ALA A 13 -11.76 -23.63 5.12
N ALA A 14 -11.21 -23.08 4.03
CA ALA A 14 -10.02 -22.25 4.09
C ALA A 14 -10.39 -20.95 4.79
N THR A 15 -10.14 -20.91 6.09
CA THR A 15 -10.04 -19.69 6.86
C THR A 15 -8.70 -19.06 6.51
N ALA A 16 -8.69 -18.07 5.61
CA ALA A 16 -7.53 -17.21 5.41
C ALA A 16 -7.43 -16.22 6.58
N PHE A 17 -7.00 -16.74 7.74
CA PHE A 17 -6.49 -15.92 8.84
C PHE A 17 -4.97 -16.05 8.83
N ALA A 18 -4.28 -14.95 8.58
CA ALA A 18 -2.84 -14.86 8.82
C ALA A 18 -2.56 -15.25 10.28
N ALA A 19 -1.69 -16.23 10.48
CA ALA A 19 -1.23 -16.67 11.79
C ALA A 19 -0.44 -15.55 12.51
N PRO A 20 -0.43 -15.51 13.86
CA PRO A 20 0.22 -14.43 14.60
C PRO A 20 1.74 -14.56 14.56
N ALA A 21 2.44 -13.50 14.17
CA ALA A 21 3.88 -13.37 14.37
C ALA A 21 4.17 -12.84 15.79
N THR A 22 5.19 -13.41 16.43
CA THR A 22 5.66 -13.12 17.79
C THR A 22 6.07 -11.66 18.01
N GLU A 23 5.66 -11.14 19.16
CA GLU A 23 5.79 -9.76 19.63
C GLU A 23 7.25 -9.31 19.87
N CYS A 24 7.59 -8.10 19.43
CA CYS A 24 8.70 -7.29 19.96
C CYS A 24 8.25 -5.81 19.97
N SER A 25 8.21 -5.20 21.15
CA SER A 25 7.95 -3.76 21.37
C SER A 25 9.25 -3.07 21.75
N SER A 26 9.48 -1.86 21.23
CA SER A 26 10.58 -0.98 21.66
C SER A 26 10.02 0.22 22.42
N ASP A 27 10.61 0.47 23.58
CA ASP A 27 10.22 1.50 24.54
C ASP A 27 11.19 2.68 24.38
N ASP A 28 10.73 3.74 23.71
CA ASP A 28 11.57 4.87 23.31
C ASP A 28 11.53 5.98 24.39
N SER A 29 12.48 5.95 25.33
CA SER A 29 12.78 7.09 26.19
C SER A 29 14.01 7.84 25.64
N GLN A 30 13.77 8.86 24.81
CA GLN A 30 14.85 9.66 24.22
C GLN A 30 15.35 10.73 25.20
N HIS A 31 16.59 10.58 25.66
CA HIS A 31 17.33 11.60 26.42
C HIS A 31 18.13 12.48 25.44
N TRP A 32 17.73 13.74 25.27
CA TRP A 32 18.44 14.71 24.44
C TRP A 32 19.74 15.18 25.12
N THR A 33 20.87 15.14 24.41
CA THR A 33 22.07 15.92 24.77
C THR A 33 22.47 16.86 23.62
N LYS A 34 22.50 18.17 23.93
CA LYS A 34 22.96 19.23 23.03
C LYS A 34 24.49 19.33 23.06
N GLY A 35 25.14 19.16 21.90
CA GLY A 35 26.54 19.54 21.68
C GLY A 35 26.64 20.76 20.74
N LYS A 36 27.31 21.82 21.19
CA LYS A 36 27.59 23.07 20.46
C LYS A 36 28.89 22.97 19.64
N SER A 37 28.91 23.52 18.42
CA SER A 37 29.99 24.33 17.79
C SER A 37 29.48 24.77 16.40
N GLY A 38 29.80 25.88 15.76
CA GLY A 38 30.73 27.00 15.94
C GLY A 38 30.89 27.66 14.54
N ASN A 39 30.65 28.97 14.43
CA ASN A 39 30.70 29.76 13.18
C ASN A 39 32.09 29.75 12.51
N GLN A 40 32.16 29.65 11.16
CA GLN A 40 33.06 30.45 10.30
C GLN A 40 32.52 30.61 8.86
N HIS A 41 32.65 31.81 8.30
CA HIS A 41 32.36 32.19 6.92
C HIS A 41 33.61 32.07 6.02
N GLY A 42 33.46 31.58 4.78
CA GLY A 42 34.49 31.57 3.74
C GLY A 42 33.97 31.07 2.38
N ARG A 43 34.49 31.63 1.28
CA ARG A 43 34.03 31.59 -0.14
C ARG A 43 34.14 30.22 -0.86
N PRO A 44 33.53 30.06 -2.07
CA PRO A 44 33.23 28.76 -2.67
C PRO A 44 34.41 28.17 -3.46
N GLY A 45 34.62 26.87 -3.29
CA GLY A 45 35.62 26.08 -4.00
C GLY A 45 35.06 24.72 -4.45
N ARG A 46 35.54 24.29 -5.62
CA ARG A 46 35.21 23.09 -6.41
C ARG A 46 34.95 21.77 -5.64
N MET A 47 34.07 20.98 -6.27
CA MET A 47 33.75 19.57 -6.04
C MET A 47 34.92 18.69 -5.56
N ALA A 48 34.66 17.95 -4.49
CA ALA A 48 35.34 16.70 -4.16
C ALA A 48 34.28 15.61 -3.93
N LYS A 49 34.44 14.52 -4.66
CA LYS A 49 33.63 13.30 -4.65
C LYS A 49 33.91 12.55 -3.33
N HIS A 50 32.92 12.43 -2.45
CA HIS A 50 33.01 11.59 -1.25
C HIS A 50 32.25 10.28 -1.47
N THR A 51 32.99 9.22 -1.80
CA THR A 51 32.55 7.83 -1.62
C THR A 51 32.88 7.43 -0.19
N GLY A 52 31.87 7.33 0.66
CA GLY A 52 32.02 6.86 2.03
C GLY A 52 30.66 6.60 2.66
N GLY A 53 30.11 5.41 2.44
CA GLY A 53 28.92 4.95 3.17
C GLY A 53 29.28 4.80 4.65
N ALA A 54 28.52 5.46 5.52
CA ALA A 54 28.64 5.29 6.96
C ALA A 54 27.89 4.02 7.38
N THR A 55 28.61 3.03 7.90
CA THR A 55 28.01 1.85 8.54
C THR A 55 27.76 2.20 10.01
N MET A 56 26.50 2.23 10.44
CA MET A 56 26.16 2.34 11.87
C MET A 56 25.88 0.93 12.41
N ASN A 57 26.76 0.42 13.29
CA ASN A 57 26.55 -0.82 14.03
C ASN A 57 26.01 -0.51 15.43
N PHE A 58 24.81 -0.99 15.74
CA PHE A 58 24.26 -0.99 17.09
C PHE A 58 24.33 -2.40 17.67
N PRO A 59 25.16 -2.68 18.69
CA PRO A 59 25.11 -3.98 19.37
C PRO A 59 23.94 -4.00 20.37
N ALA A 60 22.90 -4.77 20.07
CA ALA A 60 21.90 -5.16 21.08
C ALA A 60 22.41 -6.39 21.84
N THR A 61 22.47 -6.32 23.17
CA THR A 61 22.84 -7.46 24.02
C THR A 61 21.58 -7.95 24.73
N CYS A 62 21.04 -9.09 24.32
CA CYS A 62 19.89 -9.72 24.96
C CYS A 62 20.36 -10.67 26.08
N THR A 63 19.94 -10.45 27.33
CA THR A 63 20.12 -11.46 28.39
C THR A 63 18.84 -12.27 28.49
N ALA A 64 18.83 -13.47 27.92
CA ALA A 64 17.71 -14.40 28.03
C ALA A 64 17.80 -15.17 29.37
N VAL A 65 16.70 -15.22 30.11
CA VAL A 65 16.46 -16.32 31.06
C VAL A 65 15.40 -17.21 30.43
N VAL A 66 15.84 -18.19 29.63
CA VAL A 66 15.04 -19.40 29.35
C VAL A 66 15.99 -20.58 29.18
N THR A 67 15.67 -21.67 29.87
CA THR A 67 16.34 -22.97 29.82
C THR A 67 16.41 -23.54 28.40
N SER A 68 17.62 -23.96 28.03
CA SER A 68 18.06 -24.67 26.80
C SER A 68 18.22 -23.82 25.54
N VAL A 69 19.49 -23.72 25.14
CA VAL A 69 20.06 -22.84 24.12
C VAL A 69 20.30 -23.64 22.84
N GLN A 70 19.69 -23.23 21.73
CA GLN A 70 20.37 -23.14 20.44
C GLN A 70 19.98 -21.80 19.79
N THR A 71 20.83 -20.81 19.99
CA THR A 71 20.77 -19.51 19.33
C THR A 71 21.26 -19.65 17.89
N ALA A 72 20.36 -19.42 16.93
CA ALA A 72 20.73 -19.03 15.58
C ALA A 72 20.52 -17.52 15.45
N THR A 73 21.60 -16.79 15.18
CA THR A 73 21.56 -15.36 14.82
C THR A 73 21.18 -15.24 13.35
N VAL A 74 20.04 -14.64 13.07
CA VAL A 74 19.68 -14.15 11.72
C VAL A 74 19.98 -12.67 11.68
N THR A 75 20.94 -12.27 10.86
CA THR A 75 21.24 -10.87 10.56
C THR A 75 20.47 -10.49 9.31
N GLU A 76 19.34 -9.83 9.45
CA GLU A 76 18.60 -9.28 8.31
C GLU A 76 19.16 -7.89 7.99
N THR A 77 19.81 -7.79 6.83
CA THR A 77 20.38 -6.53 6.35
C THR A 77 19.36 -5.90 5.43
N ALA A 78 18.63 -4.87 5.90
CA ALA A 78 17.82 -4.05 5.03
C ALA A 78 18.74 -3.17 4.17
N THR A 79 19.01 -3.61 2.95
CA THR A 79 19.64 -2.78 1.91
C THR A 79 18.56 -1.93 1.26
N TYR A 80 18.51 -0.64 1.58
CA TYR A 80 17.81 0.34 0.75
C TYR A 80 18.57 0.39 -0.58
N ALA A 81 18.00 -0.23 -1.62
CA ALA A 81 18.49 -0.03 -2.97
C ALA A 81 18.34 1.47 -3.28
N PRO A 82 19.41 2.16 -3.71
CA PRO A 82 19.22 3.52 -4.25
C PRO A 82 18.21 3.42 -5.40
N GLU A 83 17.32 4.41 -5.51
CA GLU A 83 16.47 4.55 -6.69
C GLU A 83 17.32 4.35 -7.96
N PRO A 84 16.85 3.58 -8.95
CA PRO A 84 17.55 3.43 -10.21
C PRO A 84 17.77 4.83 -10.79
N THR A 85 19.01 5.31 -10.73
CA THR A 85 19.39 6.64 -11.23
C THR A 85 19.81 6.60 -12.69
N GLU A 86 19.55 5.48 -13.36
CA GLU A 86 19.72 5.33 -14.80
C GLU A 86 18.37 4.88 -15.38
N ILE A 87 17.54 5.86 -15.74
CA ILE A 87 16.53 5.66 -16.79
C ILE A 87 17.33 5.60 -18.10
N ASP A 88 17.95 4.44 -18.35
CA ASP A 88 18.55 4.18 -19.64
C ASP A 88 17.40 3.80 -20.59
N ALA A 89 16.86 4.81 -21.29
CA ALA A 89 16.40 4.65 -22.66
C ALA A 89 15.71 5.90 -23.21
N ASP A 90 16.20 6.28 -24.38
CA ASP A 90 15.63 7.17 -25.36
C ASP A 90 14.28 6.63 -25.86
N TYR A 91 13.24 6.66 -25.03
CA TYR A 91 11.88 6.35 -25.45
C TYR A 91 11.20 7.66 -25.84
N GLU A 92 11.21 7.97 -27.15
CA GLU A 92 10.45 9.11 -27.71
C GLU A 92 8.92 8.91 -27.64
N GLU A 93 8.45 7.73 -27.23
CA GLU A 93 7.03 7.37 -27.24
C GLU A 93 6.36 7.67 -25.89
N CYS A 94 5.34 8.52 -25.94
CA CYS A 94 4.51 8.90 -24.81
C CYS A 94 3.16 8.21 -24.91
N VAL A 95 2.63 7.78 -23.77
CA VAL A 95 1.25 7.29 -23.63
C VAL A 95 0.27 8.29 -24.25
N THR A 96 -0.55 7.80 -25.18
CA THR A 96 -1.66 8.54 -25.79
C THR A 96 -2.91 8.53 -24.89
N ASP A 97 -3.87 9.41 -25.17
CA ASP A 97 -5.16 9.44 -24.44
C ASP A 97 -5.89 8.09 -24.49
N GLU A 98 -5.86 7.39 -25.64
CA GLU A 98 -6.49 6.08 -25.80
C GLU A 98 -5.81 5.01 -24.96
N GLU A 99 -4.48 4.99 -24.96
CA GLU A 99 -3.70 4.07 -24.12
C GLU A 99 -3.87 4.37 -22.64
N ALA A 100 -4.01 5.63 -22.26
CA ALA A 100 -4.29 6.01 -20.89
C ALA A 100 -5.63 5.47 -20.40
N GLU A 101 -6.68 5.53 -21.24
CA GLU A 101 -7.99 4.93 -20.93
C GLU A 101 -7.89 3.39 -20.87
N ASN A 102 -7.13 2.76 -21.76
CA ASN A 102 -6.89 1.32 -21.70
C ASN A 102 -6.18 0.92 -20.40
N MET A 103 -5.13 1.64 -19.99
CA MET A 103 -4.43 1.38 -18.73
C MET A 103 -5.31 1.66 -17.50
N ALA A 104 -6.19 2.66 -17.58
CA ALA A 104 -7.19 2.89 -16.54
C ALA A 104 -8.18 1.73 -16.42
N ASP A 105 -8.57 1.13 -17.55
CA ASP A 105 -9.42 -0.06 -17.56
C ASP A 105 -8.68 -1.30 -17.02
N VAL A 106 -7.41 -1.48 -17.37
CA VAL A 106 -6.54 -2.52 -16.78
C VAL A 106 -6.55 -2.42 -15.25
N PHE A 107 -6.33 -1.22 -14.70
CA PHE A 107 -6.41 -1.02 -13.25
C PHE A 107 -7.78 -1.38 -12.67
N ARG A 108 -8.86 -0.92 -13.32
CA ARG A 108 -10.23 -1.29 -12.92
C ARG A 108 -10.40 -2.81 -12.90
N GLN A 109 -9.94 -3.52 -13.93
CA GLN A 109 -10.08 -4.97 -14.04
C GLN A 109 -9.26 -5.72 -12.99
N LEU A 110 -8.03 -5.28 -12.70
CA LEU A 110 -7.19 -5.84 -11.61
C LEU A 110 -7.90 -5.80 -10.24
N ILE A 111 -8.81 -4.85 -10.04
CA ILE A 111 -9.61 -4.72 -8.81
C ILE A 111 -10.98 -5.41 -8.89
N GLN A 112 -11.73 -5.18 -9.97
CA GLN A 112 -13.13 -5.57 -10.08
C GLN A 112 -13.31 -7.00 -10.63
N ASP A 113 -12.43 -7.45 -11.51
CA ASP A 113 -12.56 -8.72 -12.23
C ASP A 113 -11.21 -9.40 -12.42
N TYR A 114 -10.45 -9.47 -11.32
CA TYR A 114 -9.11 -10.04 -11.32
C TYR A 114 -9.05 -11.42 -11.98
N SER A 115 -8.00 -11.63 -12.77
CA SER A 115 -7.55 -12.94 -13.25
C SER A 115 -6.01 -12.99 -13.26
N ASP A 116 -5.46 -14.19 -13.09
CA ASP A 116 -4.00 -14.39 -13.14
C ASP A 116 -3.43 -14.02 -14.52
N GLU A 117 -4.17 -14.32 -15.59
CA GLU A 117 -3.80 -13.98 -16.97
C GLU A 117 -3.67 -12.46 -17.15
N LEU A 118 -4.63 -11.68 -16.63
CA LEU A 118 -4.56 -10.23 -16.66
C LEU A 118 -3.32 -9.72 -15.91
N ALA A 119 -3.05 -10.22 -14.71
CA ALA A 119 -1.90 -9.79 -13.92
C ALA A 119 -0.57 -10.13 -14.61
N LEU A 120 -0.44 -11.32 -15.21
CA LEU A 120 0.75 -11.74 -15.94
C LEU A 120 1.04 -10.85 -17.14
N ASN A 121 0.00 -10.44 -17.88
CA ASN A 121 0.17 -9.61 -19.07
C ASN A 121 0.37 -8.12 -18.70
N ALA A 122 -0.42 -7.60 -17.77
CA ALA A 122 -0.45 -6.18 -17.43
C ALA A 122 0.67 -5.69 -16.50
N LEU A 123 1.22 -6.56 -15.65
CA LEU A 123 2.23 -6.18 -14.63
C LEU A 123 3.60 -6.77 -14.99
N THR A 124 4.67 -5.99 -14.83
CA THR A 124 6.04 -6.50 -14.97
C THR A 124 6.33 -7.58 -13.90
N GLU A 125 7.37 -8.38 -14.10
CA GLU A 125 7.71 -9.44 -13.12
C GLU A 125 8.17 -8.85 -11.77
N ASP A 126 8.93 -7.76 -11.85
CA ASP A 126 9.44 -6.95 -10.73
C ASP A 126 8.47 -5.87 -10.26
N PHE A 127 7.19 -5.97 -10.62
CA PHE A 127 6.16 -5.01 -10.24
C PHE A 127 6.09 -4.79 -8.72
N VAL A 128 5.96 -3.52 -8.31
CA VAL A 128 5.80 -3.17 -6.89
C VAL A 128 4.52 -2.36 -6.65
N ASP A 129 3.71 -2.79 -5.68
CA ASP A 129 2.54 -2.03 -5.21
C ASP A 129 2.84 -1.30 -3.90
N TYR A 130 2.57 0.00 -3.90
CA TYR A 130 2.70 0.90 -2.75
C TYR A 130 1.32 1.46 -2.39
N ALA A 131 0.77 1.00 -1.28
CA ALA A 131 -0.50 1.48 -0.76
C ALA A 131 -0.44 1.60 0.77
N SER A 132 -0.01 2.77 1.26
CA SER A 132 0.16 2.99 2.70
C SER A 132 -1.17 2.84 3.45
N VAL A 133 -2.26 3.20 2.77
CA VAL A 133 -3.63 2.93 3.22
C VAL A 133 -3.90 1.43 3.42
N VAL A 134 -3.54 0.56 2.46
CA VAL A 134 -3.76 -0.89 2.57
C VAL A 134 -2.89 -1.45 3.68
N ASN A 135 -1.62 -1.04 3.74
CA ASN A 135 -0.71 -1.42 4.82
C ASN A 135 -1.28 -1.04 6.20
N SER A 136 -1.91 0.14 6.31
CA SER A 136 -2.56 0.59 7.54
C SER A 136 -3.78 -0.27 7.89
N LEU A 137 -4.55 -0.73 6.90
CA LEU A 137 -5.67 -1.66 7.10
C LEU A 137 -5.18 -3.06 7.54
N MET A 138 -4.10 -3.57 6.93
CA MET A 138 -3.45 -4.83 7.33
C MET A 138 -2.89 -4.75 8.76
N ASN A 139 -2.29 -3.61 9.09
CA ASN A 139 -1.76 -3.29 10.42
C ASN A 139 -2.87 -3.22 11.49
N ARG A 140 -4.14 -3.00 11.10
CA ARG A 140 -5.31 -2.84 11.96
C ARG A 140 -5.10 -1.87 13.14
N GLY A 141 -4.47 -0.73 12.87
CA GLY A 141 -4.16 0.26 13.91
C GLY A 141 -3.16 -0.26 14.94
N ALA A 142 -2.04 -0.81 14.45
CA ALA A 142 -0.92 -1.39 15.19
C ALA A 142 -1.17 -2.73 15.90
N GLN A 143 -2.26 -3.43 15.59
CA GLN A 143 -2.50 -4.79 16.12
C GLN A 143 -1.61 -5.85 15.47
N PHE A 144 -1.19 -5.64 14.22
CA PHE A 144 -0.33 -6.56 13.49
C PHE A 144 0.86 -5.82 12.89
N PRO A 145 2.09 -6.35 12.98
CA PRO A 145 3.25 -5.69 12.42
C PRO A 145 3.12 -5.57 10.89
N LYS A 146 3.21 -4.34 10.38
CA LYS A 146 3.33 -4.04 8.94
C LYS A 146 4.08 -2.73 8.81
N ASN A 147 5.07 -2.68 7.93
CA ASN A 147 5.71 -1.42 7.57
C ASN A 147 4.71 -0.59 6.75
N ILE A 148 4.16 0.47 7.34
CA ILE A 148 3.10 1.25 6.70
C ILE A 148 3.59 2.03 5.47
N THR A 149 4.87 2.37 5.40
CA THR A 149 5.46 3.14 4.29
C THR A 149 6.23 2.28 3.29
N GLY A 150 6.31 0.97 3.50
CA GLY A 150 6.98 0.05 2.58
C GLY A 150 6.05 -0.45 1.46
N PRO A 151 6.56 -1.31 0.56
CA PRO A 151 5.72 -2.04 -0.38
C PRO A 151 4.57 -2.77 0.31
N THR A 152 3.38 -2.68 -0.27
CA THR A 152 2.25 -3.54 0.07
C THR A 152 2.53 -4.95 -0.40
N PHE A 153 2.92 -5.07 -1.67
CA PHE A 153 3.34 -6.29 -2.37
C PHE A 153 4.65 -5.99 -3.11
N ASP A 154 5.67 -6.80 -2.85
CA ASP A 154 7.00 -6.66 -3.44
C ASP A 154 7.20 -7.77 -4.50
N GLY A 155 6.69 -7.50 -5.70
CA GLY A 155 6.67 -8.45 -6.81
C GLY A 155 5.26 -8.82 -7.27
N ARG A 156 5.15 -9.14 -8.55
CA ARG A 156 3.88 -9.55 -9.18
C ARG A 156 3.23 -10.76 -8.52
N GLN A 157 4.02 -11.76 -8.12
CA GLN A 157 3.46 -12.96 -7.48
C GLN A 157 2.78 -12.64 -6.14
N GLU A 158 3.38 -11.77 -5.33
CA GLU A 158 2.77 -11.34 -4.06
C GLU A 158 1.46 -10.57 -4.30
N PHE A 159 1.44 -9.71 -5.33
CA PHE A 159 0.23 -9.03 -5.75
C PHE A 159 -0.85 -10.04 -6.18
N MET A 160 -0.51 -11.04 -7.00
CA MET A 160 -1.44 -12.08 -7.44
C MET A 160 -2.02 -12.87 -6.27
N ASP A 161 -1.18 -13.30 -5.34
CA ASP A 161 -1.59 -14.05 -4.14
C ASP A 161 -2.49 -13.19 -3.23
N GLY A 162 -2.15 -11.91 -3.08
CA GLY A 162 -2.88 -10.95 -2.26
C GLY A 162 -4.20 -10.53 -2.89
N GLN A 163 -4.15 -9.89 -4.05
CA GLN A 163 -5.29 -9.33 -4.76
C GLN A 163 -6.26 -10.43 -5.23
N GLY A 164 -5.76 -11.57 -5.69
CA GLY A 164 -6.59 -12.69 -6.12
C GLY A 164 -7.43 -13.31 -4.99
N SER A 165 -7.07 -13.07 -3.73
CA SER A 165 -7.86 -13.50 -2.56
C SER A 165 -8.95 -12.51 -2.14
N GLN A 166 -8.96 -11.30 -2.69
CA GLN A 166 -9.90 -10.24 -2.31
C GLN A 166 -11.28 -10.46 -2.95
N PRO A 167 -12.37 -10.04 -2.27
CA PRO A 167 -13.67 -10.00 -2.91
C PRO A 167 -13.67 -9.00 -4.06
N LYS A 168 -14.27 -9.36 -5.19
CA LYS A 168 -14.56 -8.41 -6.26
C LYS A 168 -15.43 -7.29 -5.71
N ILE A 169 -15.08 -6.03 -5.94
CA ILE A 169 -15.88 -4.87 -5.49
C ILE A 169 -16.43 -4.11 -6.70
N PRO A 170 -17.59 -3.44 -6.59
CA PRO A 170 -18.02 -2.52 -7.64
C PRO A 170 -16.98 -1.40 -7.78
N PHE A 171 -16.66 -1.03 -9.01
CA PHE A 171 -15.62 -0.05 -9.28
C PHE A 171 -16.05 0.87 -10.42
N THR A 172 -15.81 2.16 -10.27
CA THR A 172 -16.13 3.17 -11.27
C THR A 172 -14.95 4.11 -11.45
N THR A 173 -14.44 4.18 -12.68
CA THR A 173 -13.45 5.19 -13.08
C THR A 173 -14.13 6.55 -13.12
N LEU A 174 -13.55 7.55 -12.46
CA LEU A 174 -14.05 8.93 -12.40
C LEU A 174 -13.27 9.85 -13.33
N ASN A 175 -11.94 9.77 -13.27
CA ASN A 175 -11.04 10.62 -14.06
C ASN A 175 -9.78 9.83 -14.40
N VAL A 176 -9.24 10.10 -15.57
CA VAL A 176 -7.94 9.59 -16.03
C VAL A 176 -7.05 10.80 -16.37
N PHE A 177 -5.81 10.74 -15.92
CA PHE A 177 -4.76 11.71 -16.23
C PHE A 177 -3.53 10.92 -16.67
N HIS A 178 -2.74 11.44 -17.60
CA HIS A 178 -1.51 10.75 -18.00
C HIS A 178 -0.37 11.73 -18.32
N GLY A 179 0.84 11.25 -18.08
CA GLY A 179 2.07 11.77 -18.67
C GLY A 179 2.60 10.81 -19.73
N CYS A 180 3.87 10.93 -20.11
CA CYS A 180 4.44 10.03 -21.12
C CYS A 180 4.55 8.57 -20.65
N ARG A 181 4.74 8.34 -19.35
CA ARG A 181 4.93 7.00 -18.75
C ARG A 181 4.18 6.82 -17.44
N THR A 182 3.17 7.63 -17.23
CA THR A 182 2.37 7.58 -16.01
C THR A 182 0.91 7.70 -16.37
N VAL A 183 0.08 6.88 -15.74
CA VAL A 183 -1.37 6.98 -15.82
C VAL A 183 -1.90 7.05 -14.41
N THR A 184 -2.69 8.07 -14.12
CA THR A 184 -3.33 8.28 -12.83
C THR A 184 -4.84 8.16 -12.98
N VAL A 185 -5.45 7.27 -12.20
CA VAL A 185 -6.88 7.00 -12.20
C VAL A 185 -7.47 7.46 -10.89
N ARG A 186 -8.46 8.35 -10.96
CA ARG A 186 -9.37 8.61 -9.83
C ARG A 186 -10.57 7.68 -9.96
N TRP A 187 -10.94 7.04 -8.87
CA TRP A 187 -11.96 5.98 -8.89
C TRP A 187 -12.87 6.03 -7.68
N MET A 188 -13.98 5.30 -7.75
CA MET A 188 -14.95 5.14 -6.67
C MET A 188 -15.42 3.69 -6.54
N THR A 189 -15.65 3.25 -5.32
CA THR A 189 -16.46 2.07 -4.99
C THR A 189 -17.56 2.46 -4.00
N GLU A 190 -18.77 1.97 -4.24
CA GLU A 190 -19.91 2.16 -3.33
C GLU A 190 -19.97 1.10 -2.22
N ARG A 191 -19.17 0.03 -2.34
CA ARG A 191 -19.28 -1.15 -1.47
C ARG A 191 -17.94 -1.86 -1.29
N SER A 192 -17.00 -1.19 -0.63
CA SER A 192 -15.62 -1.69 -0.47
C SER A 192 -15.47 -3.00 0.31
N ALA A 193 -16.44 -3.36 1.15
CA ALA A 193 -16.46 -4.65 1.86
C ALA A 193 -17.22 -5.76 1.10
N ASN A 194 -17.97 -5.41 0.07
CA ASN A 194 -18.82 -6.25 -0.79
C ASN A 194 -19.23 -7.63 -0.23
N GLY A 195 -20.10 -7.66 0.78
CA GLY A 195 -20.69 -8.91 1.28
C GLY A 195 -19.78 -9.77 2.16
N GLN A 196 -18.59 -9.27 2.51
CA GLN A 196 -17.74 -9.91 3.50
C GLN A 196 -18.48 -10.08 4.84
N PRO A 197 -18.19 -11.14 5.63
CA PRO A 197 -18.80 -11.31 6.94
C PRO A 197 -18.58 -10.15 7.91
N THR A 198 -17.52 -9.35 7.66
CA THR A 198 -17.18 -8.16 8.45
C THR A 198 -17.81 -6.88 7.90
N GLU A 199 -18.58 -6.92 6.82
CA GLU A 199 -19.26 -5.75 6.26
C GLU A 199 -20.21 -5.14 7.30
N GLN A 200 -19.92 -3.90 7.73
CA GLN A 200 -20.74 -3.15 8.69
C GLN A 200 -21.44 -1.94 8.07
N ALA A 201 -20.91 -1.44 6.95
CA ALA A 201 -21.38 -0.20 6.34
C ALA A 201 -21.10 -0.18 4.83
N MET A 202 -21.79 0.73 4.15
CA MET A 202 -21.59 1.05 2.73
C MET A 202 -21.43 2.57 2.58
N ILE A 203 -20.26 3.06 2.98
CA ILE A 203 -19.81 4.43 2.75
C ILE A 203 -19.06 4.44 1.41
N PRO A 204 -19.39 5.36 0.48
CA PRO A 204 -18.62 5.48 -0.76
C PRO A 204 -17.16 5.75 -0.43
N VAL A 205 -16.26 5.02 -1.08
CA VAL A 205 -14.82 5.27 -1.03
C VAL A 205 -14.41 5.86 -2.37
N VAL A 206 -13.73 6.99 -2.33
CA VAL A 206 -13.00 7.55 -3.46
C VAL A 206 -11.51 7.32 -3.25
N GLY A 207 -10.84 6.94 -4.33
CA GLY A 207 -9.39 6.74 -4.34
C GLY A 207 -8.73 7.31 -5.58
N ILE A 208 -7.40 7.23 -5.56
CA ILE A 208 -6.50 7.55 -6.65
C ILE A 208 -5.46 6.45 -6.76
N ALA A 209 -5.11 6.08 -7.98
CA ALA A 209 -4.04 5.17 -8.29
C ALA A 209 -3.14 5.81 -9.33
N ALA A 210 -1.84 5.86 -9.10
CA ALA A 210 -0.85 6.28 -10.07
C ALA A 210 -0.02 5.07 -10.49
N MET A 211 0.02 4.80 -11.79
CA MET A 211 0.76 3.71 -12.40
C MET A 211 1.96 4.27 -13.14
N GLU A 212 3.14 3.72 -12.89
CA GLU A 212 4.33 3.91 -13.70
C GLU A 212 4.41 2.80 -14.74
N LEU A 213 4.72 3.17 -15.98
CA LEU A 213 4.57 2.33 -17.15
C LEU A 213 5.89 2.08 -17.87
N VAL A 214 6.03 0.85 -18.36
CA VAL A 214 7.07 0.44 -19.31
C VAL A 214 6.44 -0.07 -20.61
N PRO A 215 7.10 0.09 -21.77
CA PRO A 215 6.64 -0.53 -23.00
C PRO A 215 6.43 -2.03 -22.81
N ALA A 216 5.37 -2.59 -23.38
CA ALA A 216 5.13 -4.02 -23.35
C ALA A 216 6.15 -4.76 -24.22
N GLU A 217 6.56 -5.95 -23.75
CA GLU A 217 7.34 -6.89 -24.55
C GLU A 217 6.50 -7.44 -25.72
N PRO A 218 7.12 -7.95 -26.81
CA PRO A 218 6.41 -8.42 -28.00
C PRO A 218 5.26 -9.40 -27.74
N GLU A 219 5.39 -10.29 -26.76
CA GLU A 219 4.35 -11.23 -26.33
C GLU A 219 3.14 -10.59 -25.66
N ASN A 220 3.22 -9.32 -25.24
CA ASN A 220 2.19 -8.55 -24.55
C ASN A 220 1.79 -7.27 -25.33
N GLU A 221 2.12 -7.19 -26.63
CA GLU A 221 1.85 -6.01 -27.48
C GLU A 221 0.38 -5.55 -27.45
N GLU A 222 -0.58 -6.43 -27.14
CA GLU A 222 -2.00 -6.06 -27.01
C GLU A 222 -2.25 -4.91 -26.01
N TYR A 223 -1.40 -4.77 -24.98
CA TYR A 223 -1.56 -3.75 -23.95
C TYR A 223 -0.77 -2.47 -24.23
N ASN A 224 0.16 -2.47 -25.20
CA ASN A 224 1.19 -1.46 -25.47
C ASN A 224 2.14 -1.13 -24.28
N TRP A 225 1.62 -1.14 -23.06
CA TRP A 225 2.27 -0.77 -21.82
C TRP A 225 2.04 -1.83 -20.75
N ARG A 226 3.00 -1.95 -19.83
CA ARG A 226 2.89 -2.74 -18.59
C ARG A 226 3.17 -1.84 -17.40
N VAL A 227 2.55 -2.17 -16.27
CA VAL A 227 2.74 -1.44 -15.02
C VAL A 227 3.95 -2.00 -14.29
N GLU A 228 4.93 -1.15 -14.01
CA GLU A 228 6.11 -1.50 -13.19
C GLU A 228 5.92 -1.11 -11.72
N ALA A 229 5.19 -0.02 -11.45
CA ALA A 229 4.87 0.39 -10.09
C ALA A 229 3.45 0.95 -9.99
N LEU A 230 2.80 0.67 -8.87
CA LEU A 230 1.48 1.19 -8.53
C LEU A 230 1.56 1.93 -7.20
N TYR A 231 1.05 3.16 -7.16
CA TYR A 231 0.88 3.95 -5.94
C TYR A 231 -0.61 4.22 -5.72
N SER A 232 -1.20 3.64 -4.68
CA SER A 232 -2.64 3.68 -4.45
C SER A 232 -3.02 4.26 -3.10
N GLU A 233 -3.89 5.25 -3.10
CA GLU A 233 -4.42 5.91 -1.90
C GLU A 233 -5.93 6.11 -1.99
N PHE A 234 -6.65 5.94 -0.88
CA PHE A 234 -8.10 6.09 -0.83
C PHE A 234 -8.60 6.51 0.55
N ASN A 235 -9.92 6.75 0.68
CA ASN A 235 -10.54 7.10 1.97
C ASN A 235 -10.45 5.94 2.98
N SER A 236 -9.29 5.82 3.64
CA SER A 236 -8.92 4.71 4.53
C SER A 236 -9.89 4.52 5.70
N LEU A 237 -10.35 5.61 6.32
CA LEU A 237 -11.32 5.53 7.41
C LEU A 237 -12.69 5.04 6.95
N ALA A 238 -13.17 5.49 5.79
CA ALA A 238 -14.44 4.99 5.25
C ALA A 238 -14.36 3.49 4.97
N TRP A 239 -13.25 3.03 4.38
CA TRP A 239 -12.99 1.61 4.17
C TRP A 239 -12.92 0.82 5.48
N ALA A 240 -12.22 1.34 6.49
CA ALA A 240 -12.10 0.71 7.80
C ALA A 240 -13.47 0.56 8.49
N VAL A 241 -14.36 1.55 8.38
CA VAL A 241 -15.74 1.46 8.88
C VAL A 241 -16.53 0.41 8.11
N ASN A 242 -16.44 0.41 6.77
CA ASN A 242 -17.12 -0.58 5.94
C ASN A 242 -16.71 -2.02 6.32
N LEU A 243 -15.44 -2.25 6.68
CA LEU A 243 -14.93 -3.54 7.16
C LEU A 243 -15.16 -3.82 8.67
N GLY A 244 -15.77 -2.90 9.41
CA GLY A 244 -15.96 -3.04 10.86
C GLY A 244 -14.68 -2.95 11.70
N LEU A 245 -13.59 -2.42 11.13
CA LEU A 245 -12.31 -2.22 11.83
C LEU A 245 -12.29 -0.93 12.66
N PHE A 246 -13.16 0.02 12.32
CA PHE A 246 -13.28 1.29 13.02
C PHE A 246 -14.76 1.63 13.25
N THR A 247 -15.09 2.10 14.46
CA THR A 247 -16.42 2.61 14.79
C THR A 247 -16.37 4.14 14.88
N PRO A 248 -17.07 4.88 14.00
CA PRO A 248 -17.14 6.33 14.06
C PRO A 248 -17.74 6.82 15.38
N ALA A 249 -17.22 7.94 15.89
CA ALA A 249 -17.74 8.57 17.10
C ALA A 249 -18.96 9.48 16.86
N GLY A 250 -19.36 9.68 15.59
CA GLY A 250 -20.44 10.58 15.17
C GLY A 250 -21.15 10.08 13.92
N PRO A 251 -22.12 10.85 13.38
CA PRO A 251 -22.90 10.42 12.22
C PRO A 251 -22.02 10.25 10.98
N VAL A 252 -22.42 9.30 10.12
CA VAL A 252 -21.79 9.04 8.82
C VAL A 252 -22.89 8.91 7.78
N ASP A 253 -22.68 9.49 6.59
CA ASP A 253 -23.60 9.37 5.47
C ASP A 253 -23.42 8.00 4.79
N TYR A 254 -24.33 7.07 5.06
CA TYR A 254 -24.36 5.72 4.47
C TYR A 254 -25.25 5.69 3.22
N ILE A 255 -24.90 4.87 2.22
CA ILE A 255 -25.73 4.70 1.00
C ILE A 255 -27.10 4.05 1.31
N ASN A 256 -27.25 3.34 2.45
CA ASN A 256 -28.42 2.47 2.65
C ASN A 256 -29.04 2.45 4.07
N GLY A 257 -28.94 3.51 4.89
CA GLY A 257 -29.58 3.46 6.22
C GLY A 257 -29.59 4.77 7.02
N THR A 258 -30.79 5.11 7.48
CA THR A 258 -31.22 6.25 8.31
C THR A 258 -30.18 6.83 9.28
N ASN A 259 -29.93 8.12 9.11
CA ASN A 259 -29.27 9.01 10.07
C ASN A 259 -29.80 8.82 11.49
N THR A 260 -28.90 8.58 12.44
CA THR A 260 -29.17 8.75 13.87
C THR A 260 -28.29 9.87 14.45
N THR A 261 -28.83 10.52 15.48
CA THR A 261 -28.78 11.95 15.76
C THR A 261 -27.53 12.47 16.48
N THR A 262 -27.29 13.78 16.30
CA THR A 262 -26.48 14.77 17.05
C THR A 262 -24.94 14.68 17.01
N THR A 263 -24.37 15.73 16.44
CA THR A 263 -22.96 15.99 16.13
C THR A 263 -22.15 16.47 17.34
N MET A 264 -20.96 15.89 17.53
CA MET A 264 -19.77 16.64 17.95
C MET A 264 -18.89 16.83 16.72
N ASP A 265 -18.85 18.05 16.20
CA ASP A 265 -17.86 18.44 15.19
C ASP A 265 -16.50 18.60 15.88
N LYS A 266 -15.63 17.60 15.77
CA LYS A 266 -14.29 17.62 16.37
C LYS A 266 -13.24 18.30 15.49
N ARG A 267 -13.59 18.75 14.28
CA ARG A 267 -12.74 19.66 13.51
C ARG A 267 -13.03 21.12 13.87
N SER A 268 -13.38 21.37 15.13
CA SER A 268 -13.43 22.73 15.66
C SER A 268 -12.02 23.34 15.60
N LEU A 269 -11.94 24.57 15.07
CA LEU A 269 -10.73 25.40 15.11
C LEU A 269 -10.26 25.66 16.54
N ASP A 270 -11.09 25.40 17.55
CA ASP A 270 -10.79 25.57 18.96
C ASP A 270 -9.79 24.52 19.49
N ASN A 271 -9.61 23.40 18.78
CA ASN A 271 -8.62 22.37 19.12
C ASN A 271 -7.29 22.51 18.35
N PHE A 272 -7.17 23.52 17.48
CA PHE A 272 -5.96 23.77 16.70
C PHE A 272 -5.09 24.80 17.41
N ASP A 273 -3.83 24.46 17.68
CA ASP A 273 -2.83 25.44 18.13
C ASP A 273 -2.60 26.49 17.02
N PRO A 274 -3.00 27.76 17.24
CA PRO A 274 -2.85 28.80 16.22
C PRO A 274 -1.39 29.09 15.87
N SER A 275 -0.44 28.74 16.75
CA SER A 275 1.01 28.90 16.51
C SER A 275 1.54 27.95 15.45
N LEU A 276 0.84 26.85 15.18
CA LEU A 276 1.18 25.89 14.12
C LEU A 276 0.59 26.29 12.75
N ARG A 277 -0.18 27.38 12.68
CA ARG A 277 -0.65 27.89 11.38
C ARG A 277 0.50 28.60 10.68
N GLY A 278 0.80 28.18 9.44
CA GLY A 278 1.63 28.96 8.54
C GLY A 278 1.05 30.36 8.30
N PRO A 279 1.84 31.31 7.80
CA PRO A 279 1.33 32.63 7.45
C PRO A 279 0.12 32.48 6.52
N ALA A 280 -0.94 33.27 6.77
CA ALA A 280 -2.08 33.32 5.86
C ALA A 280 -1.57 33.75 4.48
N ILE A 281 -1.85 32.92 3.47
CA ILE A 281 -1.48 33.14 2.07
C ILE A 281 -2.47 34.12 1.45
#